data_AF-A0A521B5J9-F1
#
_entry.id   AF-A0A521B5J9-F1
#
_cell.length_a   1.000
_cell.length_b   1.000
_cell.length_c   1.000
_cell.angle_alpha   90.00
_cell.angle_beta   90.00
_cell.angle_gamma   90.00
#
_symmetry.space_group_name_H-M   'P 1'
#
loop_
_entity.id
_entity.type
_entity.pdbx_description
1 polymer ?
#
loop_
_entity_poly.entity_id
_entity_poly.type
_entity_poly.pdbx_seq_one_letter_code
_entity_poly.pdbx_strand_id
1 'polypeptide(L)' 'MNSFKVEKCPHNNRVLRVIESVATSEKTVLICKDCEKQLSEPKTDCI' A
#
# COMPACT_ATOMS: atom_id res chain seq x y z
N MET A 1 12.04 15.09 3.47
CA MET A 1 10.60 15.02 3.14
C MET A 1 10.46 14.18 1.88
N ASN A 2 10.18 12.88 2.01
CA ASN A 2 10.00 12.02 0.83
C ASN A 2 8.59 12.25 0.30
N SER A 3 8.50 13.00 -0.80
CA SER A 3 7.29 13.17 -1.57
C SER A 3 6.84 11.81 -2.10
N PHE A 4 5.83 11.19 -1.48
CA PHE A 4 5.10 10.06 -2.05
C PHE A 4 4.38 10.55 -3.31
N LYS A 5 5.10 10.58 -4.44
CA LYS A 5 4.48 10.68 -5.75
C LYS A 5 3.67 9.40 -5.91
N VAL A 6 2.35 9.53 -6.01
CA VAL A 6 1.49 8.46 -6.50
C VAL A 6 1.97 8.17 -7.93
N GLU A 7 2.90 7.23 -8.07
CA GLU A 7 3.35 6.76 -9.38
C GLU A 7 2.09 6.23 -10.08
N LYS A 8 1.71 6.87 -11.19
CA LYS A 8 0.65 6.35 -12.04
C LYS A 8 1.16 5.05 -12.64
N CYS A 9 0.95 3.95 -11.94
CA CYS A 9 1.23 2.63 -12.48
C CYS A 9 0.31 2.40 -13.69
N PRO A 10 0.85 2.05 -14.86
CA PRO A 10 0.06 1.81 -16.07
C PRO A 10 -0.83 0.56 -15.92
N HIS A 11 -0.51 -0.32 -14.97
CA HIS A 11 -1.34 -1.47 -14.65
C HIS A 11 -2.55 -1.05 -13.81
N ASN A 12 -3.72 -1.51 -14.24
CA ASN A 12 -4.96 -1.32 -13.48
C ASN A 12 -5.17 -2.39 -12.39
N ASN A 13 -4.18 -3.26 -12.18
CA ASN A 13 -4.23 -4.36 -11.22
C ASN A 13 -3.59 -3.95 -9.90
N ARG A 14 -4.40 -3.31 -9.05
CA ARG A 14 -3.98 -2.78 -7.75
C ARG A 14 -4.64 -3.58 -6.65
N VAL A 15 -3.86 -4.01 -5.67
CA VAL A 15 -4.34 -4.81 -4.53
C VAL A 15 -3.86 -4.20 -3.23
N LEU A 16 -4.68 -4.29 -2.19
CA LEU A 16 -4.25 -3.97 -0.83
C LEU A 16 -3.45 -5.16 -0.27
N ARG A 17 -2.30 -4.85 0.32
CA ARG A 17 -1.43 -5.83 0.99
C ARG A 17 -1.22 -5.41 2.43
N VAL A 18 -1.45 -6.32 3.37
CA VAL A 18 -1.06 -6.15 4.77
C VAL A 18 0.47 -6.28 4.84
N ILE A 19 1.14 -5.26 5.38
CA ILE A 19 2.59 -5.27 5.60
C ILE A 19 2.96 -5.42 7.07
N GLU A 20 2.04 -5.13 7.97
CA GLU A 20 2.22 -5.25 9.41
C GLU A 20 0.85 -5.55 10.03
N SER A 21 0.81 -6.46 11.00
CA SER A 21 -0.40 -6.79 11.76
C SER A 21 0.02 -6.97 13.21
N VAL A 22 -0.51 -6.14 14.10
CA VAL A 22 -0.15 -6.10 15.52
C VAL A 22 -1.42 -6.05 16.34
N ALA A 23 -1.70 -7.14 17.07
CA ALA A 23 -2.86 -7.29 17.95
C ALA A 23 -4.21 -6.90 17.31
N THR A 24 -4.62 -5.64 17.46
CA THR A 24 -5.87 -5.05 16.95
C THR A 24 -5.63 -3.96 15.90
N SER A 25 -4.47 -3.96 15.24
CA SER A 25 -4.14 -2.94 14.24
C SER A 25 -3.45 -3.58 13.05
N GLU A 26 -3.94 -3.26 11.86
CA GLU A 26 -3.38 -3.74 10.60
C GLU A 26 -2.87 -2.57 9.78
N LYS A 27 -1.65 -2.72 9.24
CA LYS A 27 -1.06 -1.74 8.32
C LYS A 27 -1.14 -2.28 6.91
N THR A 28 -1.90 -1.60 6.07
CA THR A 28 -2.12 -1.96 4.68
C THR A 28 -1.47 -0.94 3.73
N VAL A 29 -1.02 -1.40 2.58
CA VAL A 29 -0.53 -0.57 1.47
C VAL A 29 -1.21 -0.98 0.18
N LEU A 30 -1.45 -0.02 -0.70
CA LEU A 30 -1.85 -0.31 -2.07
C LEU A 30 -0.60 -0.63 -2.89
N ILE A 31 -0.56 -1.81 -3.50
CA ILE A 31 0.52 -2.23 -4.39
C ILE A 31 -0.02 -2.54 -5.78
N CYS A 32 0.82 -2.41 -6.81
CA CYS A 32 0.56 -3.01 -8.11
C CYS A 32 0.97 -4.49 -8.06
N LYS A 33 0.08 -5.41 -8.45
CA LYS A 33 0.41 -6.84 -8.46
C LYS A 33 1.41 -7.21 -9.56
N ASP A 34 1.39 -6.50 -10.69
CA ASP A 34 2.29 -6.77 -11.82
C ASP A 34 3.68 -6.16 -11.65
N CYS A 35 3.77 -4.96 -11.06
CA CYS A 35 5.07 -4.32 -10.78
C CYS A 35 5.65 -4.68 -9.42
N GLU A 36 4.84 -5.24 -8.52
CA GLU A 36 5.14 -5.42 -7.09
C GLU A 36 5.59 -4.14 -6.37
N LYS A 37 5.27 -2.98 -6.95
CA LYS A 37 5.60 -1.65 -6.42
C LYS A 37 4.48 -1.10 -5.55
N GLN A 38 4.86 -0.43 -4.47
CA GLN A 38 3.97 0.31 -3.60
C GLN A 38 3.49 1.60 -4.29
N LEU A 39 2.18 1.81 -4.29
CA LEU A 39 1.50 2.93 -4.97
C LEU A 39 0.95 3.98 -4.00
N SER A 40 0.76 3.63 -2.73
CA SER A 40 0.24 4.52 -1.69
C SER A 40 1.10 4.46 -0.43
N GLU A 41 0.98 5.47 0.42
CA GLU A 41 1.49 5.38 1.80
C GLU A 41 0.81 4.23 2.56
N PRO A 42 1.51 3.61 3.52
CA PRO A 42 0.89 2.65 4.42
C PRO A 42 -0.15 3.32 5.30
N LYS A 43 -1.33 2.70 5.39
CA LYS A 43 -2.41 3.12 6.27
C LYS A 43 -2.55 2.11 7.38
N THR A 44 -2.58 2.59 8.62
CA THR A 44 -2.95 1.76 9.76
C THR A 44 -4.45 1.86 9.96
N ASP A 45 -5.15 0.73 9.86
CA ASP A 45 -6.51 0.61 10.35
C ASP A 45 -6.42 0.31 11.85
N CYS A 46 -6.81 1.29 12.67
CA CYS A 46 -7.03 1.09 14.09
C CYS A 46 -8.46 0.58 14.25
N ILE A 47 -8.60 -0.72 14.52
CA ILE A 47 -9.89 -1.37 14.80
C ILE A 47 -10.33 -1.06 16.23
#